data_AF-A0A3L7Q3F3-F1
#
_entry.id   AF-A0A3L7Q3F3-F1
#
_cell.length_a   1.000
_cell.length_b   1.000
_cell.length_c   1.000
_cell.angle_alpha   90.00
_cell.angle_beta   90.00
_cell.angle_gamma   90.00
#
_symmetry.space_group_name_H-M   'P 1'
#
loop_
_entity.id
_entity.type
_entity.pdbx_description
1 polymer ?
#
loop_
_entity_poly.entity_id
_entity_poly.type
_entity_poly.pdbx_seq_one_letter_code
_entity_poly.pdbx_strand_id
1 'polypeptide(L)'
;MLLGYLITVLIETSVLWWGLSRRHPPHVRLWAGVWLTAGTYPFVWLVFPALFPAGERGWYLFTAETFAPACEAWMFWGAFVRHRIAPEGTATRRDMLAIVAANLCSFLVGTQITV
;
A
#
# COMPACT_ATOMS: atom_id res chain seq x y z
N MET A 1 -6.10 -15.72 -5.75
CA MET A 1 -5.61 -14.40 -6.18
C MET A 1 -6.63 -13.30 -5.91
N LEU A 2 -7.81 -13.33 -6.53
CA LEU A 2 -8.82 -12.27 -6.36
C LEU A 2 -9.26 -12.06 -4.90
N LEU A 3 -9.55 -13.14 -4.15
CA LEU A 3 -9.96 -13.03 -2.75
C LEU A 3 -8.88 -12.37 -1.87
N GLY A 4 -7.61 -12.77 -2.03
CA GLY A 4 -6.49 -12.17 -1.31
C GLY A 4 -6.33 -10.68 -1.64
N TYR A 5 -6.41 -10.32 -2.92
CA TYR A 5 -6.40 -8.93 -3.36
C TYR A 5 -7.56 -8.12 -2.74
N LEU A 6 -8.79 -8.65 -2.75
CA LEU A 6 -9.95 -7.96 -2.18
C LEU A 6 -9.82 -7.75 -0.66
N ILE A 7 -9.27 -8.73 0.06
CA ILE A 7 -8.99 -8.62 1.50
C ILE A 7 -7.94 -7.53 1.75
N THR A 8 -6.84 -7.54 1.00
CA THR A 8 -5.80 -6.50 1.06
C THR A 8 -6.39 -5.11 0.82
N VAL A 9 -7.13 -4.93 -0.27
CA VAL A 9 -7.78 -3.65 -0.61
C VAL A 9 -8.73 -3.21 0.50
N LEU A 10 -9.52 -4.12 1.09
CA LEU A 10 -10.43 -3.79 2.19
C LEU A 10 -9.67 -3.27 3.42
N ILE A 11 -8.59 -3.95 3.80
CA ILE A 11 -7.75 -3.57 4.95
C ILE A 11 -7.08 -2.23 4.69
N GLU A 12 -6.41 -2.08 3.55
CA GLU A 12 -5.69 -0.86 3.19
C GLU A 12 -6.64 0.33 3.09
N THR A 13 -7.78 0.15 2.42
CA THR A 13 -8.81 1.20 2.33
C THR A 13 -9.32 1.61 3.71
N SER A 14 -9.52 0.65 4.62
CA SER A 14 -9.95 0.94 5.99
C SER A 14 -8.92 1.75 6.76
N VAL A 15 -7.63 1.37 6.66
CA VAL A 15 -6.54 2.12 7.30
C VAL A 15 -6.40 3.52 6.71
N LEU A 16 -6.44 3.65 5.38
CA LEU A 16 -6.36 4.94 4.70
C LEU A 16 -7.56 5.84 5.01
N TRP A 17 -8.75 5.28 5.15
CA TRP A 17 -9.96 6.04 5.50
C TRP A 17 -9.79 6.82 6.81
N TRP A 18 -9.16 6.21 7.81
CA TRP A 18 -8.91 6.82 9.11
C TRP A 18 -7.56 7.54 9.21
N GLY A 19 -6.54 7.03 8.52
CA GLY A 19 -5.16 7.50 8.59
C GLY A 19 -4.91 8.76 7.79
N LEU A 20 -5.47 8.87 6.58
CA LEU A 20 -5.27 10.02 5.70
C LEU A 20 -5.78 11.32 6.34
N SER A 21 -5.04 12.40 6.09
CA SER A 21 -5.39 13.73 6.56
C SER A 21 -6.74 14.21 6.02
N ARG A 22 -7.39 15.13 6.75
CA ARG A 22 -8.74 15.65 6.42
C ARG A 22 -8.83 16.41 5.08
N ARG A 23 -7.69 16.75 4.47
CA ARG A 23 -7.60 17.43 3.18
C ARG A 23 -8.04 16.56 1.99
N HIS A 24 -8.05 15.24 2.16
CA HIS A 24 -8.45 14.32 1.10
C HIS A 24 -9.94 14.01 1.17
N PRO A 25 -10.72 14.28 0.10
CA PRO A 25 -12.13 13.95 0.05
C PRO A 25 -12.35 12.43 0.10
N PRO A 26 -13.52 11.95 0.56
CA PRO A 26 -13.80 10.53 0.72
C PRO A 26 -13.53 9.66 -0.52
N HIS A 27 -13.85 10.17 -1.71
CA HIS A 27 -13.61 9.45 -2.96
C HIS A 27 -12.12 9.22 -3.24
N VAL A 28 -11.24 10.16 -2.87
CA VAL A 28 -9.78 9.98 -3.02
C VAL A 28 -9.27 8.90 -2.07
N ARG A 29 -9.81 8.82 -0.85
CA ARG A 29 -9.42 7.80 0.14
C ARG A 29 -9.77 6.40 -0.35
N LEU A 30 -10.98 6.22 -0.89
CA LEU A 30 -11.42 4.95 -1.48
C LEU A 30 -10.60 4.59 -2.73
N TRP A 31 -10.41 5.55 -3.64
CA TRP A 31 -9.63 5.32 -4.85
C TRP A 31 -8.17 5.00 -4.55
N ALA A 32 -7.56 5.66 -3.57
CA ALA A 32 -6.19 5.39 -3.15
C ALA A 32 -6.03 3.93 -2.70
N GLY A 33 -6.94 3.43 -1.86
CA GLY A 33 -6.89 2.04 -1.38
C GLY A 33 -7.07 0.98 -2.45
N VAL A 34 -7.68 1.29 -3.59
CA VAL A 34 -7.79 0.34 -4.72
C VAL A 34 -6.62 0.50 -5.69
N TRP A 35 -6.31 1.74 -6.07
CA TRP A 35 -5.38 2.07 -7.13
C TRP A 35 -3.93 1.83 -6.74
N LEU A 36 -3.55 2.12 -5.49
CA LEU A 36 -2.20 1.91 -4.99
C LEU A 36 -1.86 0.42 -5.00
N THR A 37 -2.71 -0.41 -4.39
CA THR A 37 -2.57 -1.86 -4.39
C THR A 37 -2.58 -2.43 -5.81
N ALA A 38 -3.44 -1.92 -6.70
CA ALA A 38 -3.48 -2.38 -8.09
C ALA A 38 -2.14 -2.12 -8.83
N GLY A 39 -1.42 -1.05 -8.47
CA GLY A 39 -0.12 -0.71 -9.04
C GLY A 39 1.03 -1.57 -8.53
N THR A 40 0.99 -2.03 -7.28
CA THR A 40 2.09 -2.76 -6.63
C THR A 40 1.89 -4.28 -6.63
N TYR A 41 0.65 -4.76 -6.53
CA TYR A 41 0.33 -6.19 -6.43
C TYR A 41 0.87 -7.06 -7.58
N PRO A 42 0.86 -6.62 -8.85
CA PRO A 42 1.45 -7.39 -9.94
C PRO A 42 2.95 -7.66 -9.76
N PHE A 43 3.70 -6.73 -9.15
CA PHE A 43 5.12 -6.93 -8.88
C PHE A 43 5.33 -8.00 -7.81
N VAL A 44 4.56 -7.91 -6.72
CA VAL A 44 4.65 -8.87 -5.61
C VAL A 44 4.29 -10.29 -6.05
N TRP A 45 3.32 -10.45 -6.96
CA TRP A 45 2.84 -11.78 -7.36
C TRP A 45 3.47 -12.34 -8.63
N LEU A 46 3.86 -11.51 -9.59
CA LEU A 46 4.36 -11.97 -10.88
C LEU A 46 5.87 -11.78 -11.02
N VAL A 47 6.41 -10.69 -10.47
CA VAL A 47 7.82 -10.34 -10.66
C VAL A 47 8.69 -10.95 -9.57
N PHE A 48 8.36 -10.72 -8.30
CA PHE A 48 9.23 -11.17 -7.19
C PHE A 48 9.33 -12.70 -7.06
N PRO A 49 8.27 -13.51 -7.25
CA PRO A 49 8.41 -14.96 -7.18
C PRO A 49 9.29 -15.53 -8.30
N ALA A 50 9.44 -14.82 -9.42
CA ALA A 50 10.36 -15.20 -10.50
C ALA A 50 11.82 -14.81 -10.19
N LEU A 51 12.05 -13.83 -9.32
CA LEU A 51 13.38 -13.35 -8.93
C LEU A 51 13.96 -14.09 -7.73
N PHE A 52 13.11 -14.58 -6.83
CA PHE A 52 13.52 -15.26 -5.59
C PHE A 52 13.13 -16.74 -5.63
N PRO A 53 14.10 -17.68 -5.56
CA PRO A 53 13.81 -19.11 -5.45
C PRO A 53 12.98 -19.44 -4.20
N ALA A 54 12.28 -20.58 -4.21
CA ALA A 54 11.40 -21.00 -3.11
C ALA A 54 12.10 -21.12 -1.73
N GLY A 55 13.42 -21.31 -1.70
CA GLY A 55 14.23 -21.34 -0.48
C GLY A 55 14.52 -19.98 0.14
N GLU A 56 14.23 -18.88 -0.56
CA GLU A 56 14.57 -17.51 -0.16
C GLU A 56 13.35 -16.69 0.26
N ARG A 57 12.35 -17.35 0.85
CA ARG A 57 11.10 -16.69 1.28
C ARG A 57 11.33 -15.44 2.12
N GLY A 58 12.36 -15.42 2.97
CA GLY A 58 12.71 -14.26 3.78
C GLY A 58 13.11 -13.04 2.94
N TRP A 59 13.94 -13.24 1.91
CA TRP A 59 14.34 -12.17 0.99
C TRP A 59 13.17 -11.70 0.12
N TYR A 60 12.38 -12.64 -0.39
CA TYR A 60 11.13 -12.33 -1.09
C TYR A 60 10.23 -11.41 -0.26
N LEU A 61 9.95 -11.78 0.99
CA LEU A 61 9.10 -10.98 1.88
C LEU A 61 9.75 -9.64 2.17
N PHE A 62 11.02 -9.60 2.57
CA PHE A 62 11.70 -8.34 2.86
C PHE A 62 11.67 -7.36 1.68
N THR A 63 11.91 -7.85 0.46
CA THR A 63 11.84 -7.03 -0.76
C THR A 63 10.42 -6.57 -1.04
N ALA A 64 9.42 -7.46 -0.94
CA ALA A 64 8.01 -7.10 -1.15
C ALA A 64 7.54 -6.04 -0.16
N GLU A 65 7.82 -6.24 1.13
CA GLU A 65 7.41 -5.37 2.24
C GLU A 65 8.16 -4.03 2.26
N THR A 66 9.29 -3.92 1.58
CA THR A 66 9.98 -2.63 1.39
C THR A 66 9.48 -1.94 0.12
N PHE A 67 9.32 -2.70 -0.97
CA PHE A 67 8.95 -2.18 -2.28
C PHE A 67 7.53 -1.63 -2.30
N ALA A 68 6.54 -2.41 -1.84
CA ALA A 68 5.14 -2.03 -1.92
C ALA A 68 4.84 -0.69 -1.21
N PRO A 69 5.16 -0.50 0.08
CA PRO A 69 4.87 0.77 0.75
C PRO A 69 5.67 1.95 0.18
N ALA A 70 6.91 1.71 -0.27
CA ALA A 70 7.72 2.77 -0.90
C ALA A 70 7.12 3.23 -2.24
N CYS A 71 6.71 2.30 -3.09
CA CYS A 71 6.07 2.60 -4.36
C CYS A 71 4.70 3.26 -4.16
N GLU A 72 3.88 2.75 -3.24
CA GLU A 72 2.56 3.33 -2.95
C GLU A 72 2.67 4.74 -2.39
N ALA A 73 3.60 4.98 -1.47
CA ALA A 73 3.85 6.31 -0.94
C ALA A 73 4.28 7.29 -2.06
N TRP A 74 5.17 6.84 -2.95
CA TRP A 74 5.62 7.65 -4.08
C TRP A 74 4.50 7.94 -5.09
N MET A 75 3.72 6.92 -5.45
CA MET A 75 2.57 7.03 -6.33
C MET A 75 1.51 7.97 -5.75
N PHE A 76 1.18 7.84 -4.46
CA PHE A 76 0.21 8.72 -3.81
C PHE A 76 0.71 10.16 -3.74
N TRP A 77 1.97 10.36 -3.37
CA TRP A 77 2.57 11.68 -3.33
C TRP A 77 2.52 12.35 -4.71
N GLY A 78 2.91 11.63 -5.76
CA GLY A 78 2.85 12.12 -7.14
C GLY A 78 1.43 12.45 -7.59
N ALA A 79 0.47 11.55 -7.36
CA ALA A 79 -0.90 11.69 -7.86
C ALA A 79 -1.76 12.70 -7.09
N PHE A 80 -1.59 12.78 -5.76
CA PHE A 80 -2.54 13.50 -4.87
C PHE A 80 -1.92 14.63 -4.07
N VAL A 81 -0.61 14.60 -3.78
CA VAL A 81 0.04 15.66 -2.99
C VAL A 81 0.68 16.69 -3.90
N ARG A 82 1.57 16.29 -4.81
CA ARG A 82 2.39 17.20 -5.62
C ARG A 82 1.56 18.16 -6.48
N HIS A 83 0.45 17.69 -7.05
CA HIS A 83 -0.29 18.41 -8.09
C HIS A 83 -1.64 18.96 -7.66
N ARG A 84 -2.20 18.55 -6.51
CA ARG A 84 -3.60 18.83 -6.16
C ARG A 84 -3.80 19.62 -4.87
N ILE A 85 -2.83 19.64 -3.96
CA ILE A 85 -2.98 20.29 -2.65
C ILE A 85 -1.67 21.00 -2.31
N ALA A 86 -1.73 22.23 -1.80
CA ALA A 86 -0.54 22.93 -1.33
C ALA A 86 0.22 22.04 -0.31
N PRO A 87 1.53 21.78 -0.51
CA PRO A 87 2.25 20.83 0.32
C PRO A 87 2.44 21.37 1.74
N GLU A 88 1.55 20.97 2.63
CA GLU A 88 1.71 21.12 4.08
C GLU A 88 2.55 19.94 4.61
N GLY A 89 3.72 20.24 5.19
CA GLY A 89 4.71 19.23 5.55
C GLY A 89 4.19 18.19 6.55
N THR A 90 3.47 18.63 7.59
CA THR A 90 2.93 17.75 8.63
C THR A 90 1.84 16.82 8.09
N ALA A 91 0.88 17.37 7.31
CA ALA A 91 -0.18 16.57 6.70
C ALA A 91 0.38 15.56 5.69
N THR A 92 1.42 15.95 4.93
CA THR A 92 2.08 15.06 3.98
C THR A 92 2.80 13.91 4.67
N ARG A 93 3.54 14.18 5.76
CA ARG A 93 4.16 13.12 6.56
C ARG A 93 3.13 12.16 7.13
N ARG A 94 2.02 12.68 7.65
CA ARG A 94 0.89 11.85 8.13
C ARG A 94 0.34 10.95 7.03
N ASP A 95 0.12 11.48 5.83
CA ASP A 95 -0.39 10.69 4.71
C ASP A 95 0.59 9.58 4.32
N MET A 96 1.89 9.86 4.27
CA MET A 96 2.92 8.85 3.98
C MET A 96 2.94 7.75 5.05
N LEU A 97 2.86 8.13 6.33
CA LEU A 97 2.78 7.17 7.43
C LEU A 97 1.51 6.31 7.36
N ALA A 98 0.37 6.90 6.97
CA ALA A 98 -0.88 6.17 6.80
C ALA A 98 -0.79 5.11 5.69
N ILE A 99 -0.10 5.40 4.59
CA ILE A 99 0.12 4.45 3.49
C ILE A 99 1.03 3.30 3.93
N VAL A 100 2.16 3.61 4.58
CA VAL A 100 3.05 2.57 5.13
C VAL A 100 2.31 1.69 6.13
N ALA A 101 1.52 2.30 7.03
CA ALA A 101 0.71 1.56 8.00
C ALA A 101 -0.34 0.67 7.33
N ALA A 102 -1.01 1.15 6.27
CA ALA A 102 -1.98 0.38 5.52
C ALA A 102 -1.36 -0.89 4.93
N ASN A 103 -0.21 -0.75 4.28
CA ASN A 103 0.51 -1.86 3.68
C ASN A 103 0.99 -2.88 4.73
N LEU A 104 1.59 -2.42 5.83
CA LEU A 104 2.01 -3.28 6.94
C LEU A 104 0.83 -4.02 7.60
N CYS A 105 -0.31 -3.35 7.78
CA CYS A 105 -1.51 -4.00 8.32
C CYS A 105 -2.03 -5.10 7.38
N SER A 106 -2.05 -4.84 6.08
CA SER A 106 -2.40 -5.82 5.04
C SER A 106 -1.48 -7.03 5.08
N PHE A 107 -0.16 -6.82 5.15
CA PHE A 107 0.81 -7.90 5.28
C PHE A 107 0.58 -8.73 6.55
N LEU A 108 0.49 -8.09 7.71
CA LEU A 108 0.29 -8.79 8.98
C LEU A 108 -0.94 -9.68 8.95
N VAL A 109 -2.08 -9.16 8.47
CA VAL A 109 -3.30 -9.96 8.33
C VAL A 109 -3.12 -11.09 7.31
N GLY A 110 -2.49 -10.81 6.18
CA GLY A 110 -2.18 -11.83 5.16
C GLY A 110 -1.34 -12.97 5.71
N THR A 111 -0.35 -12.68 6.57
CA THR A 111 0.46 -13.72 7.22
C THR A 111 -0.34 -14.61 8.17
N GLN A 112 -1.35 -14.08 8.87
CA GLN A 112 -2.18 -14.84 9.82
C GLN A 112 -3.22 -15.72 9.11
N ILE A 113 -3.71 -15.31 7.94
CA ILE A 113 -4.73 -16.06 7.17
C ILE A 113 -4.10 -17.19 6.35
N THR A 114 -2.80 -17.09 6.02
CA THR A 114 -2.10 -18.02 5.13
C THR A 114 -1.19 -19.00 5.89
N VAL A 115 -1.40 -19.19 7.20
CA VAL A 115 -0.79 -20.27 8.01
C VAL A 115 -1.63 -21.53 7.92
#